data_AF-A0A447NN62-F1
#
_entry.id   AF-A0A447NN62-F1
#
_cell.length_a   1.000
_cell.length_b   1.000
_cell.length_c   1.000
_cell.angle_alpha   90.00
_cell.angle_beta   90.00
_cell.angle_gamma   90.00
#
_symmetry.space_group_name_H-M   'P 1'
#
loop_
_entity.id
_entity.type
_entity.pdbx_description
1 polymer ?
#
loop_
_entity_poly.entity_id
_entity_poly.type
_entity_poly.pdbx_seq_one_letter_code
_entity_poly.pdbx_strand_id
1 'polypeptide(L)'
;MVVSSTLWPQVVSVIQAKNYPIEKRDDASQTLTTDWVSWNRLDEDEQYRGRYQISVKPQGYRQAVTVKLVNLEQAGKPVADAASLQRYSTEMMNVISAGLDKTATDAANAAQNRSAATMDVQSAADDTGLPMLVVRGPFNLVWQRLPAALEKVGMKVTDSTRSQGSMAVTYKPLSDSDWRESGR
;
A
#
# COMPACT_ATOMS: atom_id res chain seq x y z
N MET A 1 21.98 -2.93 -7.47
CA MET A 1 21.22 -3.89 -8.29
C MET A 1 19.74 -3.67 -7.97
N VAL A 2 18.99 -2.99 -8.85
CA VAL A 2 17.56 -2.78 -8.63
C VAL A 2 16.90 -4.13 -8.92
N VAL A 3 16.36 -4.79 -7.88
CA VAL A 3 15.53 -5.97 -8.09
C VAL A 3 14.30 -5.47 -8.83
N SER A 4 14.23 -5.70 -10.14
CA SER A 4 12.97 -5.62 -10.87
C SER A 4 12.04 -6.63 -10.22
N SER A 5 11.14 -6.16 -9.36
CA SER A 5 10.23 -7.02 -8.63
C SER A 5 9.18 -7.53 -9.61
N THR A 6 9.38 -8.75 -10.08
CA THR A 6 8.36 -9.45 -10.87
C THR A 6 7.11 -9.68 -9.99
N LEU A 7 5.92 -9.63 -10.58
CA LEU A 7 4.65 -9.71 -9.85
C LEU A 7 4.50 -11.02 -9.05
N TRP A 8 5.04 -12.13 -9.56
CA TRP A 8 4.92 -13.45 -8.94
C TRP A 8 5.49 -13.51 -7.51
N PRO A 9 6.77 -13.16 -7.27
CA PRO A 9 7.31 -13.04 -5.91
C PRO A 9 6.50 -12.13 -4.98
N GLN A 10 5.90 -11.05 -5.48
CA GLN A 10 5.07 -10.17 -4.67
C GLN A 10 3.78 -10.89 -4.24
N VAL A 11 3.10 -11.58 -5.15
CA VAL A 11 1.92 -12.40 -4.83
C VAL A 11 2.26 -13.46 -3.78
N VAL A 12 3.36 -14.19 -3.96
CA VAL A 12 3.85 -15.17 -2.97
C VAL A 12 4.06 -14.52 -1.60
N SER A 13 4.73 -13.36 -1.57
CA SER A 13 4.99 -12.63 -0.33
C SER A 13 3.70 -12.22 0.39
N VAL A 14 2.65 -11.84 -0.35
CA VAL A 14 1.35 -11.51 0.24
C VAL A 14 0.71 -12.73 0.90
N ILE A 15 0.72 -13.89 0.22
CA ILE A 15 0.18 -15.14 0.76
C ILE A 15 0.93 -15.57 2.03
N GLN A 16 2.26 -15.48 2.01
CA GLN A 16 3.09 -15.78 3.18
C GLN A 16 2.88 -14.80 4.33
N ALA A 17 2.78 -13.50 4.05
CA ALA A 17 2.51 -12.48 5.07
C ALA A 17 1.14 -12.64 5.75
N LYS A 18 0.18 -13.27 5.06
CA LYS A 18 -1.12 -13.64 5.61
C LYS A 18 -1.11 -14.97 6.37
N ASN A 19 0.03 -15.67 6.42
CA ASN A 19 0.19 -16.99 7.02
C ASN A 19 -0.76 -18.04 6.41
N TYR A 20 -1.10 -17.90 5.13
CA TYR A 20 -1.90 -18.91 4.45
C TYR A 20 -1.01 -20.13 4.12
N PRO A 21 -1.43 -21.35 4.49
CA PRO A 21 -0.64 -22.55 4.25
C PRO A 21 -0.53 -22.83 2.75
N ILE A 22 0.68 -23.17 2.29
CA ILE A 22 0.97 -23.51 0.90
C ILE A 22 1.25 -25.01 0.84
N GLU A 23 0.36 -25.75 0.20
CA GLU A 23 0.50 -27.19 -0.01
C GLU A 23 1.51 -27.48 -1.14
N LYS A 24 1.44 -26.71 -2.23
CA LYS A 24 2.33 -26.86 -3.38
C LYS A 24 2.69 -25.51 -3.97
N ARG A 25 3.95 -25.34 -4.37
CA ARG A 25 4.45 -24.14 -5.06
C ARG A 25 5.37 -24.54 -6.21
N ASP A 26 5.18 -23.90 -7.35
CA ASP A 26 6.05 -24.00 -8.51
C ASP A 26 6.33 -22.59 -9.04
N ASP A 27 7.55 -22.12 -8.78
CA ASP A 27 8.01 -20.79 -9.20
C ASP A 27 8.31 -20.71 -10.70
N ALA A 28 8.62 -21.83 -11.36
CA ALA A 28 8.92 -21.86 -12.78
C ALA A 28 7.64 -21.63 -13.60
N SER A 29 6.53 -22.25 -13.19
CA SER A 29 5.22 -22.03 -13.81
C SER A 29 4.40 -20.90 -13.16
N GLN A 30 4.97 -20.20 -12.17
CA GLN A 30 4.34 -19.11 -11.43
C GLN A 30 2.95 -19.48 -10.90
N THR A 31 2.85 -20.64 -10.25
CA THR A 31 1.62 -21.16 -9.66
C THR A 31 1.86 -21.71 -8.26
N LEU A 32 0.87 -21.57 -7.39
CA LEU A 32 0.84 -22.23 -6.08
C LEU A 32 -0.57 -22.73 -5.79
N THR A 33 -0.63 -23.71 -4.91
CA THR A 33 -1.87 -24.26 -4.36
C THR A 33 -1.77 -24.15 -2.84
N THR A 34 -2.79 -23.53 -2.27
CA THR A 34 -2.93 -23.38 -0.82
C THR A 34 -3.58 -24.62 -0.22
N ASP A 35 -3.25 -24.89 1.04
CA ASP A 35 -4.11 -25.73 1.88
C ASP A 35 -5.33 -24.89 2.34
N TRP A 36 -6.15 -25.41 3.24
CA TRP A 36 -7.35 -24.74 3.74
C TRP A 36 -7.05 -23.35 4.32
N VAL A 37 -7.67 -22.34 3.72
CA VAL A 37 -7.71 -20.96 4.22
C VAL A 37 -9.06 -20.73 4.86
N SER A 38 -9.07 -20.48 6.18
CA SER A 38 -10.28 -20.17 6.93
C SER A 38 -10.64 -18.69 6.83
N TRP A 39 -11.90 -18.40 6.58
CA TRP A 39 -12.45 -17.06 6.53
C TRP A 39 -13.22 -16.76 7.80
N ASN A 40 -12.70 -15.84 8.61
CA ASN A 40 -13.38 -15.38 9.81
C ASN A 40 -14.19 -14.12 9.50
N ARG A 41 -15.47 -14.32 9.23
CA ARG A 41 -16.42 -13.26 8.88
C ARG A 41 -17.43 -13.07 10.02
N LEU A 42 -17.69 -11.82 10.39
CA LEU A 42 -18.65 -11.49 11.46
C LEU A 42 -20.12 -11.62 11.01
N ASP A 43 -20.36 -11.60 9.70
CA ASP A 43 -21.67 -11.70 9.08
C ASP A 43 -22.10 -13.15 8.75
N GLU A 44 -21.36 -14.14 9.23
CA GLU A 44 -21.64 -15.56 8.97
C GLU A 44 -21.70 -16.38 10.25
N ASP A 45 -22.76 -17.17 10.37
CA ASP A 45 -22.97 -18.08 11.50
C ASP A 45 -21.98 -19.28 11.46
N GLU A 46 -21.66 -19.75 10.25
CA GLU A 46 -20.72 -20.83 10.01
C GLU A 46 -19.62 -20.37 9.06
N GLN A 47 -18.36 -20.46 9.51
CA GLN A 47 -17.20 -20.03 8.75
C GLN A 47 -16.94 -20.93 7.54
N TYR A 48 -16.53 -20.28 6.45
CA TYR A 48 -16.06 -20.97 5.26
C TYR A 48 -14.56 -21.21 5.31
N ARG A 49 -14.14 -22.30 4.68
CA ARG A 49 -12.75 -22.53 4.33
C ARG A 49 -12.63 -22.84 2.84
N GLY A 50 -11.59 -22.29 2.22
CA GLY A 50 -11.34 -22.46 0.79
C GLY A 50 -9.93 -22.97 0.52
N ARG A 51 -9.77 -23.81 -0.50
CA ARG A 51 -8.48 -24.14 -1.11
C ARG A 51 -8.38 -23.45 -2.44
N TYR A 52 -7.25 -22.81 -2.70
CA TYR A 52 -7.06 -21.94 -3.85
C TYR A 52 -5.82 -22.32 -4.64
N GLN A 53 -5.95 -22.32 -5.96
CA GLN A 53 -4.83 -22.27 -6.88
C GLN A 53 -4.66 -20.82 -7.35
N ILE A 54 -3.47 -20.27 -7.13
CA ILE A 54 -3.12 -18.89 -7.47
C ILE A 54 -2.00 -18.95 -8.51
N SER A 55 -2.15 -18.21 -9.61
CA SER A 55 -1.13 -18.16 -10.65
C SER A 55 -0.95 -16.77 -11.22
N VAL A 56 0.23 -16.48 -11.74
CA VAL A 56 0.52 -15.27 -12.52
C VAL A 56 0.87 -15.69 -13.93
N LYS A 57 0.10 -15.21 -14.91
CA LYS A 57 0.32 -15.53 -16.33
C LYS A 57 0.45 -14.27 -17.16
N PRO A 58 1.27 -14.27 -18.22
CA PRO A 58 1.26 -13.18 -19.18
C PRO A 58 -0.09 -13.12 -19.91
N GLN A 59 -0.65 -11.92 -20.04
CA GLN A 59 -1.86 -11.63 -20.81
C GLN A 59 -1.59 -10.42 -21.71
N GLY A 60 -1.22 -10.70 -22.96
CA GLY A 60 -0.68 -9.69 -23.88
C GLY A 60 0.59 -9.07 -23.31
N TYR A 61 0.63 -7.74 -23.23
CA TYR A 61 1.76 -6.98 -22.66
C TYR A 61 1.70 -6.82 -21.13
N ARG A 62 0.68 -7.38 -20.47
CA ARG A 62 0.48 -7.27 -19.01
C ARG A 62 0.62 -8.63 -18.34
N GLN A 63 0.72 -8.63 -17.02
CA GLN A 63 0.60 -9.84 -16.20
C GLN A 63 -0.80 -9.90 -15.59
N ALA A 64 -1.36 -11.11 -15.49
CA ALA A 64 -2.65 -11.38 -14.90
C ALA A 64 -2.49 -12.29 -13.69
N VAL A 65 -2.99 -11.85 -12.53
CA VAL A 65 -3.15 -12.70 -11.35
C VAL A 65 -4.48 -13.45 -11.50
N THR A 66 -4.44 -14.77 -11.43
CA THR A 66 -5.62 -15.63 -11.47
C THR A 66 -5.77 -16.36 -10.16
N VAL A 67 -6.96 -16.27 -9.56
CA VAL A 67 -7.36 -17.04 -8.38
C VAL A 67 -8.42 -18.04 -8.81
N LYS A 68 -8.16 -19.33 -8.58
CA LYS A 68 -9.11 -20.41 -8.80
C LYS A 68 -9.44 -21.05 -7.45
N LEU A 69 -10.70 -21.00 -7.05
CA LEU A 69 -11.22 -21.75 -5.92
C LEU A 69 -11.32 -23.23 -6.30
N VAL A 70 -10.55 -24.08 -5.63
CA VAL A 70 -10.44 -25.52 -5.89
C VAL A 70 -11.48 -26.28 -5.08
N ASN A 71 -11.58 -25.97 -3.79
CA ASN A 71 -12.59 -26.52 -2.89
C ASN A 71 -13.11 -25.41 -1.98
N LEU A 72 -14.40 -25.48 -1.67
CA LEU A 72 -15.05 -24.63 -0.69
C LEU A 72 -15.85 -25.50 0.26
N GLU A 73 -15.71 -25.23 1.56
CA GLU A 73 -16.48 -25.90 2.59
C GLU A 73 -17.01 -24.89 3.59
N GLN A 74 -18.20 -25.17 4.13
CA GLN A 74 -18.81 -24.47 5.25
C GLN A 74 -19.09 -25.51 6.34
N ALA A 75 -18.58 -25.27 7.55
CA ALA A 75 -18.68 -26.21 8.67
C ALA A 75 -18.32 -27.68 8.31
N GLY A 76 -17.31 -27.86 7.44
CA GLY A 76 -16.84 -29.18 6.99
C GLY A 76 -17.70 -29.86 5.92
N LYS A 77 -18.74 -29.19 5.39
CA LYS A 77 -19.54 -29.67 4.27
C LYS A 77 -19.14 -28.96 2.99
N PRO A 78 -18.93 -29.67 1.86
CA PRO A 78 -18.67 -29.05 0.58
C PRO A 78 -19.80 -28.11 0.15
N VAL A 79 -19.44 -26.92 -0.34
CA VAL A 79 -20.37 -25.92 -0.85
C VAL A 79 -20.11 -25.69 -2.34
N ALA A 80 -21.18 -25.64 -3.13
CA ALA A 80 -21.11 -25.51 -4.58
C ALA A 80 -22.12 -24.49 -5.16
N ASP A 81 -22.77 -23.68 -4.32
CA ASP A 81 -23.65 -22.64 -4.82
C ASP A 81 -22.84 -21.50 -5.47
N ALA A 82 -23.38 -20.92 -6.54
CA ALA A 82 -22.66 -19.96 -7.35
C ALA A 82 -22.27 -18.68 -6.57
N ALA A 83 -23.11 -18.24 -5.63
CA ALA A 83 -22.89 -17.02 -4.88
C ALA A 83 -21.70 -17.18 -3.93
N SER A 84 -21.63 -18.27 -3.18
CA SER A 84 -20.50 -18.56 -2.28
C SER A 84 -19.21 -18.78 -3.05
N LEU A 85 -19.25 -19.55 -4.16
CA LEU A 85 -18.07 -19.76 -5.00
C LEU A 85 -17.49 -18.45 -5.54
N GLN A 86 -18.36 -17.54 -6.02
CA GLN A 86 -17.95 -16.23 -6.48
C GLN A 86 -17.40 -15.39 -5.33
N ARG A 87 -18.13 -15.29 -4.22
CA ARG A 87 -17.75 -14.50 -3.04
C ARG A 87 -16.37 -14.90 -2.54
N TYR A 88 -16.14 -16.19 -2.30
CA TYR A 88 -14.89 -16.69 -1.73
C TYR A 88 -13.72 -16.69 -2.70
N SER A 89 -13.98 -16.68 -4.00
CA SER A 89 -12.96 -16.39 -5.02
C SER A 89 -12.56 -14.91 -4.98
N THR A 90 -13.54 -14.01 -4.86
CA THR A 90 -13.32 -12.56 -4.76
C THR A 90 -12.62 -12.17 -3.46
N GLU A 91 -12.94 -12.80 -2.33
CA GLU A 91 -12.26 -12.55 -1.05
C GLU A 91 -10.74 -12.81 -1.16
N MET A 92 -10.33 -13.94 -1.74
CA MET A 92 -8.91 -14.22 -1.97
C MET A 92 -8.28 -13.23 -2.95
N MET A 93 -9.00 -12.83 -4.01
CA MET A 93 -8.52 -11.81 -4.94
C MET A 93 -8.31 -10.46 -4.26
N ASN A 94 -9.22 -10.06 -3.37
CA ASN A 94 -9.14 -8.81 -2.60
C ASN A 94 -7.95 -8.84 -1.65
N VAL A 95 -7.70 -9.96 -0.98
CA VAL A 95 -6.52 -10.14 -0.12
C VAL A 95 -5.22 -9.93 -0.90
N ILE A 96 -5.11 -10.53 -2.09
CA ILE A 96 -3.92 -10.36 -2.94
C ILE A 96 -3.79 -8.91 -3.38
N SER A 97 -4.87 -8.31 -3.86
CA SER A 97 -4.90 -6.92 -4.36
C SER A 97 -4.48 -5.92 -3.28
N ALA A 98 -5.03 -6.04 -2.07
CA ALA A 98 -4.68 -5.19 -0.93
C ALA A 98 -3.24 -5.41 -0.47
N GLY A 99 -2.74 -6.65 -0.51
CA GLY A 99 -1.34 -6.94 -0.16
C GLY A 99 -0.34 -6.37 -1.17
N LEU A 100 -0.68 -6.39 -2.47
CA LEU A 100 0.14 -5.80 -3.52
C LEU A 100 0.17 -4.26 -3.38
N ASP A 101 -0.97 -3.63 -3.12
CA ASP A 101 -1.05 -2.19 -2.85
C ASP A 101 -0.24 -1.78 -1.62
N LYS A 102 -0.36 -2.56 -0.53
CA LYS A 102 0.46 -2.36 0.67
C LYS A 102 1.95 -2.49 0.36
N THR A 103 2.35 -3.51 -0.40
CA THR A 103 3.77 -3.73 -0.77
C THR A 103 4.31 -2.56 -1.59
N ALA A 104 3.54 -2.05 -2.56
CA ALA A 104 3.92 -0.89 -3.35
C ALA A 104 4.05 0.37 -2.47
N THR A 105 3.09 0.60 -1.58
CA THR A 105 3.09 1.71 -0.62
C THR A 105 4.28 1.64 0.33
N ASP A 106 4.56 0.47 0.91
CA ASP A 106 5.67 0.27 1.85
C ASP A 106 7.02 0.40 1.14
N ALA A 107 7.15 -0.09 -0.11
CA ALA A 107 8.35 0.09 -0.92
C ALA A 107 8.59 1.57 -1.27
N ALA A 108 7.53 2.30 -1.64
CA ALA A 108 7.61 3.74 -1.87
C ALA A 108 8.03 4.48 -0.60
N ASN A 109 7.41 4.16 0.54
CA ASN A 109 7.76 4.75 1.85
C ASN A 109 9.21 4.43 2.26
N ALA A 110 9.69 3.20 2.01
CA ALA A 110 11.05 2.79 2.35
C ALA A 110 12.10 3.44 1.44
N ALA A 111 11.86 3.47 0.14
CA ALA A 111 12.70 4.23 -0.80
C ALA A 111 12.74 5.71 -0.39
N GLN A 112 11.58 6.24 -0.02
CA GLN A 112 11.44 7.61 0.41
C GLN A 112 12.12 7.91 1.75
N ASN A 113 12.08 7.01 2.73
CA ASN A 113 12.81 7.15 3.99
C ASN A 113 14.33 7.07 3.77
N ARG A 114 14.80 6.34 2.76
CA ARG A 114 16.22 6.35 2.35
C ARG A 114 16.60 7.65 1.63
N SER A 115 15.71 8.19 0.79
CA SER A 115 15.88 9.50 0.14
C SER A 115 15.66 10.67 1.09
N ALA A 116 15.04 10.44 2.24
CA ALA A 116 14.75 11.46 3.24
C ALA A 116 15.97 11.97 4.01
N ALA A 117 17.19 11.64 3.57
CA ALA A 117 18.37 12.38 3.98
C ALA A 117 18.29 13.85 3.54
N THR A 118 17.65 14.17 2.40
CA THR A 118 17.47 15.55 1.94
C THR A 118 16.19 15.70 1.07
N MET A 119 15.28 16.60 1.46
CA MET A 119 14.24 17.11 0.56
C MET A 119 14.67 18.47 0.05
N ASP A 120 14.74 18.63 -1.27
CA ASP A 120 15.06 19.91 -1.88
C ASP A 120 13.80 20.77 -2.03
N VAL A 121 13.96 22.06 -1.76
CA VAL A 121 12.94 23.09 -1.96
C VAL A 121 13.38 23.99 -3.11
N GLN A 122 12.51 24.19 -4.10
CA GLN A 122 12.79 25.02 -5.27
C GLN A 122 11.72 26.09 -5.44
N SER A 123 12.12 27.29 -5.85
CA SER A 123 11.17 28.32 -6.27
C SER A 123 10.58 27.97 -7.64
N ALA A 124 9.27 28.13 -7.79
CA ALA A 124 8.55 27.94 -9.05
C ALA A 124 7.40 28.95 -9.16
N ALA A 125 6.66 28.88 -10.26
CA ALA A 125 5.37 29.54 -10.42
C ALA A 125 4.29 28.48 -10.71
N ASP A 126 3.07 28.69 -10.23
CA ASP A 126 1.93 27.89 -10.71
C ASP A 126 1.58 28.20 -12.15
N ASP A 127 0.60 27.44 -12.67
CA ASP A 127 0.00 27.62 -13.99
C ASP A 127 -0.63 29.01 -14.19
N THR A 128 -0.81 29.81 -13.12
CA THR A 128 -1.29 31.20 -13.16
C THR A 128 -0.19 32.25 -13.04
N GLY A 129 1.07 31.83 -12.89
CA GLY A 129 2.23 32.70 -12.74
C GLY A 129 2.49 33.20 -11.32
N LEU A 130 1.76 32.73 -10.31
CA LEU A 130 1.98 33.12 -8.92
C LEU A 130 3.14 32.34 -8.31
N PRO A 131 3.99 32.99 -7.48
CA PRO A 131 5.17 32.36 -6.91
C PRO A 131 4.80 31.28 -5.89
N MET A 132 5.49 30.15 -5.96
CA MET A 132 5.35 29.03 -5.03
C MET A 132 6.67 28.32 -4.75
N LEU A 133 6.68 27.50 -3.70
CA LEU A 133 7.77 26.59 -3.38
C LEU A 133 7.37 25.16 -3.73
N VAL A 134 8.23 24.46 -4.46
CA VAL A 134 8.08 23.05 -4.80
C VAL A 134 9.01 22.23 -3.91
N VAL A 135 8.41 21.41 -3.05
CA VAL A 135 9.13 20.41 -2.26
C VAL A 135 9.19 19.10 -3.05
N ARG A 136 10.40 18.60 -3.32
CA ARG A 136 10.56 17.35 -4.07
C ARG A 136 10.23 16.14 -3.19
N GLY A 137 9.01 15.64 -3.30
CA GLY A 137 8.59 14.38 -2.68
C GLY A 137 7.13 14.02 -2.96
N PRO A 138 6.73 12.75 -2.79
CA PRO A 138 5.33 12.33 -2.87
C PRO A 138 4.46 13.08 -1.85
N PHE A 139 3.22 13.39 -2.24
CA PHE A 139 2.27 14.17 -1.42
C PHE A 139 2.16 13.66 0.02
N ASN A 140 1.95 12.34 0.21
CA ASN A 140 1.72 11.75 1.53
C ASN A 140 2.87 11.99 2.51
N LEU A 141 4.09 12.02 2.00
CA LEU A 141 5.27 12.19 2.82
C LEU A 141 5.54 13.67 3.11
N VAL A 142 5.42 14.53 2.09
CA VAL A 142 5.50 15.99 2.30
C VAL A 142 4.47 16.37 3.35
N TRP A 143 3.23 15.88 3.22
CA TRP A 143 2.16 16.10 4.18
C TRP A 143 2.51 15.65 5.60
N GLN A 144 3.13 14.48 5.77
CA GLN A 144 3.50 13.95 7.07
C GLN A 144 4.60 14.78 7.75
N ARG A 145 5.54 15.35 6.98
CA ARG A 145 6.71 16.07 7.52
C ARG A 145 6.52 17.57 7.63
N LEU A 146 5.61 18.13 6.83
CA LEU A 146 5.39 19.56 6.72
C LEU A 146 5.12 20.23 8.08
N PRO A 147 4.29 19.68 9.00
CA PRO A 147 4.06 20.33 10.30
C PRO A 147 5.34 20.55 11.12
N ALA A 148 6.22 19.55 11.20
CA ALA A 148 7.47 19.66 11.94
C ALA A 148 8.46 20.64 11.28
N ALA A 149 8.43 20.74 9.94
CA ALA A 149 9.25 21.71 9.21
C ALA A 149 8.72 23.15 9.40
N LEU A 150 7.40 23.34 9.36
CA LEU A 150 6.75 24.63 9.58
C LEU A 150 7.02 25.19 10.98
N GLU A 151 7.05 24.33 12.01
CA GLU A 151 7.32 24.75 13.38
C GLU A 151 8.72 25.38 13.53
N LYS A 152 9.73 24.87 12.81
CA LYS A 152 11.10 25.41 12.80
C LYS A 152 11.22 26.81 12.21
N VAL A 153 10.22 27.27 11.47
CA VAL A 153 10.16 28.60 10.86
C VAL A 153 9.07 29.47 11.50
N GLY A 154 8.61 29.10 12.69
CA GLY A 154 7.64 29.88 13.47
C GLY A 154 6.19 29.75 12.99
N MET A 155 5.87 28.73 12.18
CA MET A 155 4.51 28.44 11.73
C MET A 155 3.94 27.26 12.50
N LYS A 156 2.96 27.51 13.37
CA LYS A 156 2.26 26.45 14.11
C LYS A 156 1.01 26.01 13.36
N VAL A 157 0.92 24.73 13.02
CA VAL A 157 -0.28 24.16 12.37
C VAL A 157 -1.46 24.15 13.36
N THR A 158 -2.61 24.68 12.92
CA THR A 158 -3.85 24.72 13.70
C THR A 158 -4.94 23.83 13.13
N ASP A 159 -4.92 23.61 11.81
CA ASP A 159 -5.82 22.69 11.11
C ASP A 159 -5.11 22.02 9.93
N SER A 160 -5.51 20.80 9.60
CA SER A 160 -4.88 19.98 8.57
C SER A 160 -5.91 19.06 7.91
N THR A 161 -6.29 19.39 6.67
CA THR A 161 -7.22 18.59 5.87
C THR A 161 -6.50 17.93 4.70
N ARG A 162 -6.03 16.70 4.92
CA ARG A 162 -5.22 15.94 3.94
C ARG A 162 -5.94 15.70 2.62
N SER A 163 -7.24 15.41 2.65
CA SER A 163 -8.03 15.14 1.44
C SER A 163 -8.17 16.36 0.53
N GLN A 164 -8.01 17.57 1.08
CA GLN A 164 -8.06 18.83 0.34
C GLN A 164 -6.66 19.41 0.07
N GLY A 165 -5.60 18.83 0.65
CA GLY A 165 -4.26 19.39 0.56
C GLY A 165 -4.09 20.74 1.26
N SER A 166 -4.93 21.08 2.23
CA SER A 166 -4.94 22.38 2.93
C SER A 166 -4.50 22.29 4.40
N MET A 167 -3.58 23.16 4.82
CA MET A 167 -3.20 23.36 6.22
C MET A 167 -3.39 24.83 6.61
N ALA A 168 -4.00 25.06 7.77
CA ALA A 168 -4.06 26.39 8.37
C ALA A 168 -2.92 26.51 9.40
N VAL A 169 -2.24 27.65 9.40
CA VAL A 169 -1.11 27.94 10.31
C VAL A 169 -1.29 29.28 11.00
N THR A 170 -0.82 29.36 12.24
CA THR A 170 -0.56 30.63 12.92
C THR A 170 0.93 30.91 12.86
N TYR A 171 1.30 32.03 12.25
CA TYR A 171 2.69 32.47 12.15
C TYR A 171 3.07 33.39 13.30
N LYS A 172 4.24 33.13 13.90
CA LYS A 172 4.90 34.02 14.85
C LYS A 172 6.36 34.19 14.40
N PRO A 173 6.82 35.44 14.18
CA PRO A 173 8.22 35.69 13.85
C PRO A 173 9.16 35.12 14.92
N LEU A 174 10.19 34.42 14.47
CA LEU A 174 11.28 33.96 15.30
C LEU A 174 12.24 35.13 15.62
N SER A 175 12.95 35.04 16.75
CA SER A 175 14.00 36.01 17.06
C SER A 175 15.23 35.79 16.17
N ASP A 176 16.10 36.80 16.02
CA ASP A 176 17.35 36.68 15.25
C ASP A 176 18.26 35.55 15.78
N SER A 177 18.22 35.25 17.08
CA SER A 177 18.93 34.12 17.67
C SER A 177 18.36 32.78 17.22
N ASP A 178 17.03 32.63 17.19
CA ASP A 178 16.38 31.38 16.79
C ASP A 178 16.58 31.11 15.30
N TRP A 179 16.58 32.16 14.46
CA TRP A 179 16.89 32.03 13.03
C TRP A 179 18.30 31.51 12.76
N ARG A 180 19.29 31.93 13.56
CA ARG A 180 20.69 31.47 13.43
C ARG A 180 20.87 30.03 13.87
N GLU A 181 20.02 29.53 14.77
CA GLU A 181 20.01 28.13 15.19
C GLU A 181 19.32 27.24 14.15
N SER A 182 18.26 27.72 13.50
CA SER A 182 17.56 27.03 12.40
C SER A 182 18.35 26.93 11.09
N GLY A 183 19.38 27.77 10.90
CA GLY A 183 20.23 27.79 9.70
C GLY A 183 21.51 26.93 9.78
N ARG A 184 21.66 26.10 10.83
CA ARG A 184 22.78 25.18 11.04
C ARG A 184 22.43 23.73 10.73
#